data_AF-A0A833GB86-F1
#
_entry.id   AF-A0A833GB86-F1
#
_cell.length_a   1.000
_cell.length_b   1.000
_cell.length_c   1.000
_cell.angle_alpha   90.00
_cell.angle_beta   90.00
_cell.angle_gamma   90.00
#
_symmetry.space_group_name_H-M   'P 1'
#
loop_
_entity.id
_entity.type
_entity.pdbx_description
1 polymer ?
#
loop_
_entity_poly.entity_id
_entity_poly.type
_entity_poly.pdbx_seq_one_letter_code
_entity_poly.pdbx_strand_id
1 'polypeptide(L)'
;MATLTIRQLDDALVRRIKMRAAEAGRSMEEEVRTLLDHTYGEAEQLARQKAWADRMRRLHKAGKLPRSDVDSAELIRQMREERDHRLAGVIPGHASDGHR
;
A
#
# COMPACT_ATOMS: atom_id res chain seq x y z
N MET A 1 3.15 -11.81 17.17
CA MET A 1 4.42 -11.13 17.52
C MET A 1 5.55 -11.92 16.88
N ALA A 2 6.38 -11.28 16.07
CA ALA A 2 7.58 -11.92 15.53
C ALA A 2 8.76 -11.65 16.47
N THR A 3 9.61 -12.66 16.68
CA THR A 3 10.84 -12.52 17.48
C THR A 3 12.03 -12.55 16.54
N LEU A 4 12.88 -11.53 16.62
CA LEU A 4 14.13 -11.43 15.86
C LEU A 4 15.31 -11.57 16.83
N THR A 5 16.22 -12.49 16.54
CA THR A 5 17.47 -12.65 17.29
C THR A 5 18.65 -12.24 16.43
N ILE A 6 19.38 -11.22 16.85
CA ILE A 6 20.60 -10.75 16.18
C ILE A 6 21.80 -11.26 16.98
N ARG A 7 22.68 -12.04 16.35
CA ARG A 7 23.88 -12.63 16.99
C ARG A 7 25.13 -11.89 16.53
N GLN A 8 26.20 -12.01 17.31
CA GLN A 8 27.52 -11.42 17.00
C GLN A 8 27.47 -9.90 16.78
N LEU A 9 26.66 -9.20 17.58
CA LEU A 9 26.59 -7.75 17.54
C LEU A 9 27.79 -7.16 18.30
N ASP A 10 28.43 -6.14 17.73
CA ASP A 10 29.53 -5.42 18.37
C ASP A 10 29.08 -4.84 19.73
N ASP A 11 29.84 -5.12 20.79
CA ASP A 11 29.58 -4.63 22.14
C ASP A 11 29.55 -3.10 22.21
N ALA A 12 30.36 -2.41 21.40
CA ALA A 12 30.34 -0.95 21.30
C ALA A 12 29.01 -0.46 20.70
N LEU A 13 28.44 -1.20 19.75
CA LEU A 13 27.13 -0.89 19.20
C LEU A 13 26.03 -1.14 20.24
N VAL A 14 26.08 -2.26 20.97
CA VAL A 14 25.14 -2.56 22.06
C VAL A 14 25.15 -1.44 23.10
N ARG A 15 26.33 -0.96 23.50
CA ARG A 15 26.47 0.17 24.44
C ARG A 15 25.82 1.45 23.91
N ARG A 16 26.04 1.80 22.65
CA ARG A 16 25.42 2.98 22.02
C ARG A 16 23.90 2.89 21.99
N ILE A 17 23.34 1.74 21.65
CA ILE A 17 21.88 1.53 21.66
C ILE A 17 21.32 1.71 23.08
N LYS A 18 21.98 1.15 24.09
CA LYS A 18 21.56 1.32 25.49
C LYS A 18 21.58 2.77 25.95
N MET A 19 22.63 3.52 25.61
CA MET A 19 22.72 4.94 25.94
C MET A 19 21.58 5.73 25.28
N ARG A 20 21.36 5.53 23.98
CA ARG A 20 20.28 6.19 23.23
C ARG A 20 18.90 5.85 23.79
N ALA A 21 18.68 4.59 24.16
CA ALA A 21 17.43 4.15 24.78
C ALA A 21 17.19 4.86 26.13
N ALA A 22 18.24 4.97 26.96
CA ALA A 22 18.18 5.67 28.24
C ALA A 22 17.90 7.19 28.07
N GLU A 23 18.55 7.83 27.09
CA GLU A 23 18.30 9.23 26.73
C GLU A 23 16.85 9.47 26.26
N ALA A 24 16.31 8.53 25.49
CA ALA A 24 14.93 8.57 25.01
C ALA A 24 13.89 8.08 26.04
N GLY A 25 14.31 7.67 27.24
CA GLY A 25 13.43 7.20 28.31
C GLY A 25 12.67 5.90 27.98
N ARG A 26 13.25 5.03 27.13
CA ARG A 26 12.61 3.80 26.66
C ARG A 26 13.48 2.57 26.84
N SER A 27 12.86 1.40 26.73
CA SER A 27 13.61 0.13 26.80
C SER A 27 14.52 -0.04 25.59
N MET A 28 15.58 -0.84 25.75
CA MET A 28 16.49 -1.19 24.65
C MET A 28 15.75 -1.87 23.49
N GLU A 29 14.80 -2.75 23.80
CA GLU A 29 13.97 -3.43 22.79
C GLU A 29 13.14 -2.43 21.99
N GLU A 30 12.55 -1.46 22.67
CA GLU A 30 11.73 -0.44 22.04
C GLU A 30 12.56 0.53 21.19
N GLU A 31 13.77 0.88 21.63
CA GLU A 31 14.74 1.61 20.82
C GLU A 31 15.07 0.87 19.52
N VAL A 32 15.40 -0.43 19.61
CA VAL A 32 15.70 -1.25 18.43
C VAL A 32 14.49 -1.35 17.51
N ARG A 33 13.29 -1.54 18.06
CA ARG A 33 12.05 -1.55 17.27
C ARG A 33 11.85 -0.24 16.53
N THR A 34 11.99 0.90 17.21
CA THR A 34 11.86 2.21 16.56
C THR A 34 12.93 2.44 15.51
N LEU A 35 14.17 2.00 15.73
CA LEU A 35 15.22 2.10 14.71
C LEU A 35 14.87 1.29 13.47
N LEU A 36 14.43 0.04 13.64
CA LEU A 36 14.01 -0.81 12.53
C LEU A 36 12.80 -0.24 11.81
N ASP A 37 11.80 0.29 12.53
CA ASP A 37 10.61 0.91 11.92
C ASP A 37 10.95 2.25 11.25
N HIS A 38 11.88 3.03 11.80
CA HIS A 38 12.34 4.25 11.14
C HIS A 38 13.13 3.94 9.86
N THR A 39 13.94 2.88 9.85
CA THR A 39 14.78 2.53 8.69
C THR A 39 14.03 1.74 7.62
N TYR A 40 13.14 0.84 8.03
CA TYR A 40 12.46 -0.12 7.15
C TYR A 40 10.94 -0.04 7.20
N GLY A 41 10.38 0.74 8.13
CA GLY A 41 8.95 0.86 8.26
C GLY A 41 8.35 1.55 7.05
N GLU A 42 7.32 0.91 6.50
CA GLU A 42 6.47 1.51 5.47
C GLU A 42 5.70 2.72 5.98
N ALA A 43 5.78 3.05 7.27
CA ALA A 43 5.05 4.15 7.89
C ALA A 43 5.28 5.49 7.18
N GLU A 44 6.51 5.78 6.72
CA GLU A 44 6.78 7.00 5.95
C GLU A 44 6.15 6.93 4.54
N GLN A 45 6.30 5.80 3.84
CA GLN A 45 5.66 5.56 2.55
C GLN A 45 4.13 5.64 2.63
N LEU A 46 3.55 5.00 3.65
CA LEU A 46 2.12 4.94 3.91
C LEU A 46 1.60 6.32 4.34
N ALA A 47 2.36 7.08 5.13
CA ALA A 47 2.04 8.46 5.45
C ALA A 47 2.06 9.36 4.21
N ARG A 48 3.06 9.21 3.33
CA ARG A 48 3.13 9.93 2.05
C ARG A 48 1.97 9.57 1.12
N GLN A 49 1.65 8.27 1.00
CA GLN A 49 0.51 7.79 0.20
C GLN A 49 -0.82 8.30 0.74
N LYS A 50 -1.01 8.27 2.06
CA LYS A 50 -2.21 8.78 2.73
C LYS A 50 -2.34 10.30 2.54
N ALA A 51 -1.26 11.05 2.72
CA ALA A 51 -1.24 12.50 2.48
C ALA A 51 -1.57 12.85 1.03
N TRP A 52 -1.05 12.08 0.07
CA TRP A 52 -1.39 12.23 -1.35
C TRP A 52 -2.87 11.95 -1.61
N ALA A 53 -3.41 10.84 -1.07
CA ALA A 53 -4.81 10.48 -1.21
C ALA A 53 -5.75 11.54 -0.60
N ASP A 54 -5.42 12.07 0.58
CA ASP A 54 -6.18 13.15 1.21
C ASP A 54 -6.11 14.46 0.41
N ARG A 55 -4.94 14.79 -0.15
CA ARG A 55 -4.79 15.93 -1.05
C ARG A 55 -5.65 15.77 -2.30
N MET A 56 -5.63 14.60 -2.93
CA MET A 56 -6.44 14.31 -4.11
C MET A 56 -7.94 14.36 -3.79
N ARG A 57 -8.37 13.81 -2.65
CA ARG A 57 -9.76 13.90 -2.19
C ARG A 57 -10.21 15.35 -1.97
N ARG A 58 -9.36 16.19 -1.38
CA ARG A 58 -9.64 17.63 -1.19
C ARG A 58 -9.76 18.36 -2.53
N LEU A 59 -8.82 18.12 -3.44
CA LEU A 59 -8.86 18.72 -4.77
C LEU A 59 -10.09 18.26 -5.57
N HIS A 60 -10.52 17.00 -5.41
CA HIS A 60 -11.71 16.44 -6.06
C HIS A 60 -12.98 17.11 -5.52
N LYS A 61 -13.09 17.21 -4.19
CA LYS A 61 -14.20 17.93 -3.53
C LYS A 61 -14.24 19.41 -3.93
N ALA A 62 -13.09 20.02 -4.15
CA ALA A 62 -12.98 21.41 -4.60
C ALA A 62 -13.21 21.60 -6.11
N GLY A 63 -13.45 20.51 -6.87
CA GLY A 63 -13.67 20.57 -8.33
C GLY A 63 -12.44 21.01 -9.13
N LYS A 64 -11.24 20.93 -8.54
CA LYS A 64 -9.98 21.40 -9.14
C LYS A 64 -9.16 20.29 -9.80
N LEU A 65 -9.62 19.03 -9.75
CA LEU A 65 -9.02 18.00 -10.60
C LEU A 65 -9.54 18.12 -12.03
N PRO A 66 -8.72 17.80 -13.02
CA PRO A 66 -9.20 17.53 -14.37
C PRO A 66 -10.30 16.46 -14.24
N ARG A 67 -11.51 16.78 -14.69
CA ARG A 67 -12.48 15.73 -14.95
C ARG A 67 -11.91 14.94 -16.11
N SER A 68 -11.69 13.65 -15.88
CA SER A 68 -11.54 12.70 -16.96
C SER A 68 -12.75 12.91 -17.88
N ASP A 69 -12.48 13.30 -19.12
CA ASP A 69 -13.43 13.28 -20.23
C ASP A 69 -13.84 11.84 -20.58
N VAL A 70 -13.04 10.86 -20.16
CA VAL A 70 -13.36 9.44 -20.24
C VAL A 70 -14.36 9.09 -19.15
N ASP A 71 -15.57 8.71 -19.58
CA ASP A 71 -16.57 8.08 -18.73
C ASP A 71 -16.08 6.67 -18.36
N SER A 72 -15.76 6.49 -17.07
CA SER A 72 -15.27 5.22 -16.56
C SER A 72 -16.31 4.11 -16.65
N ALA A 73 -17.61 4.42 -16.63
CA ALA A 73 -18.66 3.43 -16.81
C ALA A 73 -18.65 2.86 -18.22
N GLU A 74 -18.45 3.71 -19.22
CA GLU A 74 -18.35 3.32 -20.63
C GLU A 74 -17.08 2.49 -20.90
N LEU A 75 -15.94 2.89 -20.33
CA LEU A 75 -14.70 2.14 -20.48
C LEU A 75 -14.81 0.74 -19.84
N ILE A 76 -15.41 0.64 -18.65
CA ILE A 76 -15.64 -0.65 -17.98
C ILE A 76 -16.61 -1.52 -18.79
N ARG A 77 -17.62 -0.93 -19.43
CA ARG A 77 -18.54 -1.64 -20.32
C ARG A 77 -17.79 -2.23 -21.52
N GLN A 78 -17.00 -1.42 -22.23
CA GLN A 78 -16.20 -1.86 -23.36
C GLN A 78 -15.23 -2.99 -22.97
N MET A 79 -14.53 -2.86 -21.84
CA MET A 79 -13.62 -3.90 -21.34
C MET A 79 -14.34 -5.22 -21.01
N ARG A 80 -15.60 -5.16 -20.53
CA ARG A 80 -16.41 -6.35 -20.27
C ARG A 80 -16.86 -7.01 -21.57
N GLU A 81 -17.37 -6.23 -22.51
CA GLU A 81 -17.77 -6.71 -23.84
C GLU A 81 -16.60 -7.38 -24.57
N GLU A 82 -15.41 -6.77 -24.56
CA GLU A 82 -14.19 -7.35 -25.13
C GLU A 82 -13.77 -8.66 -24.43
N ARG A 83 -13.87 -8.71 -23.11
CA ARG A 83 -13.54 -9.91 -22.33
C ARG A 83 -14.54 -11.04 -22.63
N ASP A 84 -15.83 -10.74 -22.65
CA ASP A 84 -16.87 -11.73 -22.92
C ASP A 84 -16.74 -12.26 -24.35
N HIS A 85 -16.41 -11.39 -25.32
CA HIS A 85 -16.09 -11.79 -26.69
C HIS A 85 -14.86 -12.70 -26.76
N ARG A 86 -13.80 -12.38 -26.01
CA ARG A 86 -12.59 -13.22 -25.91
C ARG A 86 -12.89 -14.57 -25.26
N LEU A 87 -13.74 -14.60 -24.24
CA LEU A 87 -14.11 -15.84 -23.52
C LEU A 87 -15.09 -16.71 -24.30
N ALA A 88 -15.95 -16.13 -25.15
CA ALA A 88 -16.85 -16.88 -26.03
C ALA A 88 -16.10 -17.79 -27.02
N GLY A 89 -14.85 -17.45 -27.37
CA GLY A 89 -13.98 -18.30 -28.19
C GLY A 89 -13.17 -19.35 -27.41
N VAL A 90 -13.16 -19.32 -26.07
CA VAL A 90 -12.29 -20.16 -25.23
C VAL A 90 -13.09 -21.19 -24.41
N ILE A 91 -14.37 -20.96 -24.14
CA ILE A 91 -15.23 -21.90 -23.40
C ILE A 91 -16.25 -22.55 -24.36
N PRO A 92 -16.05 -23.82 -24.78
CA PRO A 92 -17.08 -24.54 -25.51
C PRO A 92 -18.25 -24.84 -24.57
N GLY A 93 -19.38 -24.13 -24.73
CA GLY A 93 -20.64 -24.53 -24.09
C GLY A 93 -21.59 -23.43 -23.62
N HIS A 94 -21.20 -22.16 -23.56
CA HIS A 94 -22.17 -21.08 -23.28
C HIS A 94 -22.75 -20.53 -24.58
N ALA A 95 -23.70 -21.30 -25.14
CA ALA A 95 -24.68 -20.74 -26.05
C ALA A 95 -25.42 -19.63 -25.29
N SER A 96 -25.40 -18.44 -25.89
CA SER A 96 -26.23 -17.30 -25.56
C SER A 96 -27.70 -17.67 -25.71
N ASP A 97 -28.29 -18.21 -24.65
CA ASP A 97 -29.75 -18.36 -24.56
C ASP A 97 -30.34 -17.03 -24.09
N GLY A 98 -30.63 -16.19 -25.08
CA GLY A 98 -31.17 -14.86 -24.92
C GLY A 98 -32.20 -14.58 -26.01
N HIS A 99 -33.28 -15.36 -26.05
CA HIS A 99 -34.49 -15.02 -26.78
C HIS A 99 -35.75 -15.39 -25.98
N ARG A 100 -36.28 -14.42 -25.23
CA ARG A 100 -37.66 -13.89 -25.34
C ARG A 100 -37.90 -12.74 -24.38
#